data_AF-A0A6N2KDL6-F1
#
_entry.id   AF-A0A6N2KDL6-F1
#
_cell.length_a   1.000
_cell.length_b   1.000
_cell.length_c   1.000
_cell.angle_alpha   90.00
_cell.angle_beta   90.00
_cell.angle_gamma   90.00
#
_symmetry.space_group_name_H-M   'P 1'
#
loop_
_entity.id
_entity.type
_entity.pdbx_description
1 polymer ?
#
loop_
_entity_poly.entity_id
_entity_poly.type
_entity_poly.pdbx_seq_one_letter_code
_entity_poly.pdbx_strand_id
1 'polypeptide(L)'
;MSPDSALLFLYNTVDLLAMKGSMEFHNDAYKLMIRLFEWKNVQMEMWLSILWESRRLTHALCVSPVNDALIMTSPGFSGEQFSHNNHKPYMSDITVDDVKEAAFKLISNVPGTNYSFFIAGHLFYDLCERLIANGCLFEALSYAKEAHRLRTKLFKEKFMYTVEKQSENCTGGGSDMQKHTYGLSDVRMQKSIACEVWSFDTHSQDMDACYLSPWKILQCYLESTLQVGTIHELIGNGIEAEMFLRWGKDISCSQSLPLFIVAFSSVLGVLGSVRKGTSKCQTCFET
;
A
#
# COMPACT_ATOMS: atom_id res chain seq x y z
N MET A 1 27.32 14.50 -6.02
CA MET A 1 26.20 13.95 -5.24
C MET A 1 26.79 12.97 -4.25
N SER A 2 26.48 13.07 -2.96
CA SER A 2 26.95 12.09 -1.97
C SER A 2 26.26 10.72 -2.22
N PRO A 3 26.84 9.60 -1.76
CA PRO A 3 26.18 8.29 -1.82
C PRO A 3 24.80 8.29 -1.16
N ASP A 4 24.61 9.09 -0.11
CA ASP A 4 23.33 9.24 0.60
C ASP A 4 22.26 9.94 -0.22
N SER A 5 22.58 11.10 -0.81
CA SER A 5 21.66 11.80 -1.70
C SER A 5 21.34 10.94 -2.94
N ALA A 6 22.29 10.12 -3.41
CA ALA A 6 22.07 9.16 -4.49
C ALA A 6 21.11 8.03 -4.12
N LEU A 7 21.26 7.45 -2.94
CA LEU A 7 20.37 6.40 -2.49
C LEU A 7 18.94 6.92 -2.26
N LEU A 8 18.81 8.11 -1.65
CA LEU A 8 17.52 8.76 -1.43
C LEU A 8 16.78 9.05 -2.73
N PHE A 9 17.51 9.55 -3.74
CA PHE A 9 16.98 9.76 -5.08
C PHE A 9 16.49 8.45 -5.70
N LEU A 10 17.28 7.37 -5.58
CA LEU A 10 16.90 6.06 -6.08
C LEU A 10 15.67 5.50 -5.37
N TYR A 11 15.55 5.63 -4.05
CA TYR A 11 14.33 5.24 -3.32
C TYR A 11 13.09 5.95 -3.85
N ASN A 12 13.15 7.28 -4.00
CA ASN A 12 12.01 8.04 -4.51
C ASN A 12 11.68 7.68 -5.96
N THR A 13 12.70 7.45 -6.80
CA THR A 13 12.53 7.09 -8.19
C THR A 13 11.89 5.72 -8.34
N VAL A 14 12.43 4.70 -7.65
CA VAL A 14 11.89 3.33 -7.63
C VAL A 14 10.46 3.32 -7.12
N ASP A 15 10.19 3.95 -5.97
CA ASP A 15 8.86 3.94 -5.37
C ASP A 15 7.83 4.65 -6.28
N LEU A 16 8.20 5.74 -6.97
CA LEU A 16 7.34 6.41 -7.94
C LEU A 16 7.09 5.57 -9.19
N LEU A 17 8.14 4.98 -9.76
CA LEU A 17 8.04 4.17 -10.98
C LEU A 17 7.18 2.92 -10.75
N ALA A 18 7.36 2.25 -9.60
CA ALA A 18 6.52 1.14 -9.18
C ALA A 18 5.03 1.54 -9.10
N MET A 19 4.73 2.70 -8.52
CA MET A 19 3.37 3.25 -8.46
C MET A 19 2.78 3.58 -9.82
N LYS A 20 3.62 4.00 -10.77
CA LYS A 20 3.21 4.25 -12.16
C LYS A 20 3.10 2.97 -13.00
N GLY A 21 3.53 1.83 -12.47
CA GLY A 21 3.58 0.56 -13.19
C GLY A 21 4.72 0.47 -14.21
N SER A 22 5.72 1.35 -14.13
CA SER A 22 6.90 1.31 -15.00
C SER A 22 7.98 0.47 -14.33
N MET A 23 8.18 -0.76 -14.82
CA MET A 23 9.11 -1.71 -14.19
C MET A 23 10.47 -1.84 -14.89
N GLU A 24 10.63 -1.22 -16.05
CA GLU A 24 11.75 -1.42 -16.98
C GLU A 24 13.11 -1.08 -16.33
N PHE A 25 13.15 -0.08 -15.46
CA PHE A 25 14.39 0.44 -14.86
C PHE A 25 14.70 -0.13 -13.47
N HIS A 26 13.81 -0.94 -12.90
CA HIS A 26 13.98 -1.39 -11.52
C HIS A 26 15.24 -2.23 -11.32
N ASN A 27 15.54 -3.14 -12.24
CA ASN A 27 16.73 -3.99 -12.12
C ASN A 27 18.02 -3.13 -12.06
N ASP A 28 18.15 -2.15 -12.95
CA ASP A 28 19.31 -1.27 -12.99
C ASP A 28 19.36 -0.34 -11.78
N ALA A 29 18.21 0.15 -11.32
CA ALA A 29 18.11 0.94 -10.09
C ALA A 29 18.58 0.13 -8.87
N TYR A 30 18.12 -1.12 -8.70
CA TYR A 30 18.58 -1.97 -7.58
C TYR A 30 20.06 -2.32 -7.69
N LYS A 31 20.59 -2.61 -8.88
CA LYS A 31 22.04 -2.80 -9.08
C LYS A 31 22.83 -1.58 -8.62
N LEU A 32 22.35 -0.39 -8.93
CA LEU A 32 23.00 0.85 -8.50
C LEU A 32 22.89 1.04 -6.98
N MET A 33 21.74 0.75 -6.39
CA MET A 33 21.54 0.79 -4.93
C MET A 33 22.48 -0.18 -4.21
N ILE A 34 22.61 -1.41 -4.70
CA ILE A 34 23.54 -2.43 -4.16
C ILE A 34 24.98 -1.90 -4.18
N ARG A 35 25.44 -1.36 -5.31
CA ARG A 35 26.78 -0.76 -5.41
C ARG A 35 26.98 0.40 -4.42
N LEU A 36 25.94 1.20 -4.16
CA LEU A 36 25.99 2.27 -3.18
C LEU A 36 26.07 1.72 -1.74
N PHE A 37 25.34 0.65 -1.42
CA PHE A 37 25.45 -0.05 -0.13
C PHE A 37 26.84 -0.65 0.09
N GLU A 38 27.39 -1.31 -0.93
CA GLU A 38 28.75 -1.86 -0.91
C GLU A 38 29.79 -0.76 -0.71
N TRP A 39 29.65 0.38 -1.40
CA TRP A 39 30.53 1.54 -1.20
C TRP A 39 30.44 2.08 0.23
N LYS A 40 29.25 2.05 0.82
CA LYS A 40 29.03 2.41 2.23
C LYS A 40 29.44 1.32 3.23
N ASN A 41 29.96 0.18 2.77
CA ASN A 41 30.33 -0.97 3.60
C ASN A 41 29.16 -1.50 4.45
N VAL A 42 27.93 -1.42 3.94
CA VAL A 42 26.74 -1.98 4.59
C VAL A 42 26.69 -3.47 4.30
N GLN A 43 26.57 -4.30 5.35
CA GLN A 43 26.48 -5.75 5.23
C GLN A 43 25.26 -6.17 4.41
N MET A 44 25.37 -7.32 3.73
CA MET A 44 24.34 -7.81 2.81
C MET A 44 23.00 -8.00 3.49
N GLU A 45 23.03 -8.63 4.65
CA GLU A 45 21.88 -8.94 5.49
C GLU A 45 21.15 -7.66 5.91
N MET A 46 21.91 -6.61 6.21
CA MET A 46 21.37 -5.32 6.63
C MET A 46 20.64 -4.62 5.49
N TRP A 47 21.28 -4.45 4.32
CA TRP A 47 20.60 -3.73 3.23
C TRP A 47 19.45 -4.52 2.62
N LEU A 48 19.54 -5.86 2.57
CA LEU A 48 18.41 -6.70 2.19
C LEU A 48 17.24 -6.52 3.14
N SER A 49 17.50 -6.48 4.46
CA SER A 49 16.46 -6.23 5.47
C SER A 49 15.80 -4.86 5.27
N ILE A 50 16.59 -3.81 4.99
CA ILE A 50 16.07 -2.46 4.71
C ILE A 50 15.13 -2.46 3.50
N LEU A 51 15.53 -3.07 2.39
CA LEU A 51 14.71 -3.12 1.17
C LEU A 51 13.47 -4.00 1.35
N TRP A 52 13.59 -5.07 2.12
CA TRP A 52 12.49 -5.97 2.42
C TRP A 52 11.45 -5.33 3.33
N GLU A 53 11.87 -4.77 4.46
CA GLU A 53 10.99 -4.14 5.45
C GLU A 53 10.27 -2.92 4.86
N SER A 54 10.97 -2.14 4.03
CA SER A 54 10.36 -1.02 3.30
C SER A 54 9.49 -1.46 2.11
N ARG A 55 9.34 -2.77 1.88
CA ARG A 55 8.56 -3.38 0.79
C ARG A 55 8.97 -2.85 -0.58
N ARG A 56 10.26 -2.55 -0.76
CA ARG A 56 10.80 -2.07 -2.03
C ARG A 56 11.12 -3.19 -2.98
N LEU A 57 11.14 -4.44 -2.52
CA LEU A 57 11.31 -5.62 -3.36
C LEU A 57 9.99 -6.20 -3.87
N THR A 58 8.85 -5.64 -3.45
CA THR A 58 7.50 -6.09 -3.82
C THR A 58 6.89 -5.21 -4.91
N HIS A 59 5.96 -5.76 -5.70
CA HIS A 59 5.16 -4.96 -6.63
C HIS A 59 3.95 -4.32 -5.92
N ALA A 60 3.49 -3.17 -6.43
CA ALA A 60 2.22 -2.59 -5.98
C ALA A 60 1.06 -3.54 -6.27
N LEU A 61 0.14 -3.69 -5.32
CA LEU A 61 -1.02 -4.58 -5.40
C LEU A 61 -0.67 -6.07 -5.57
N CYS A 62 0.59 -6.47 -5.42
CA CYS A 62 1.00 -7.86 -5.54
C CYS A 62 1.12 -8.53 -4.17
N VAL A 63 0.52 -9.71 -4.06
CA VAL A 63 0.58 -10.56 -2.86
C VAL A 63 1.93 -11.28 -2.75
N SER A 64 2.71 -11.35 -3.85
CA SER A 64 4.03 -11.98 -3.86
C SER A 64 5.15 -10.97 -3.56
N PRO A 65 6.02 -11.24 -2.58
CA PRO A 65 6.99 -10.26 -2.09
C PRO A 65 8.27 -10.12 -2.93
N VAL A 66 8.51 -10.90 -3.98
CA VAL A 66 9.78 -10.85 -4.73
C VAL A 66 9.60 -10.99 -6.25
N ASN A 67 10.34 -10.17 -7.00
CA ASN A 67 10.56 -10.36 -8.44
C ASN A 67 11.69 -11.36 -8.67
N ASP A 68 11.41 -12.48 -9.35
CA ASP A 68 12.38 -13.54 -9.66
C ASP A 68 13.64 -13.05 -10.39
N ALA A 69 13.52 -11.97 -11.17
CA ALA A 69 14.65 -11.37 -11.89
C ALA A 69 15.71 -10.77 -10.95
N LEU A 70 15.33 -10.31 -9.76
CA LEU A 70 16.21 -9.69 -8.76
C LEU A 70 17.08 -10.74 -8.06
N ILE A 71 16.54 -11.93 -7.81
CA ILE A 71 17.25 -13.08 -7.25
C ILE A 71 18.34 -13.56 -8.22
N MET A 72 18.03 -13.54 -9.52
CA MET A 72 18.90 -14.09 -10.57
C MET A 72 20.03 -13.15 -11.02
N THR A 73 19.99 -11.85 -10.70
CA THR A 73 20.94 -10.85 -11.27
C THR A 73 22.03 -10.35 -10.32
N SER A 74 22.11 -10.85 -9.09
CA SER A 74 23.19 -10.52 -8.17
C SER A 74 24.34 -11.56 -8.28
N PRO A 75 25.59 -11.17 -8.58
CA PRO A 75 26.73 -12.08 -8.72
C PRO A 75 27.13 -12.81 -7.43
N GLY A 76 26.48 -12.51 -6.30
CA GLY A 76 26.68 -13.19 -5.01
C GLY A 76 25.66 -14.29 -4.71
N PHE A 77 24.62 -14.47 -5.53
CA PHE A 77 23.63 -15.55 -5.33
C PHE A 77 24.09 -16.90 -5.91
N SER A 78 25.14 -16.91 -6.73
CA SER A 78 25.74 -18.14 -7.27
C SER A 78 26.79 -18.69 -6.29
N GLY A 79 26.31 -19.37 -5.25
CA GLY A 79 27.13 -20.11 -4.30
C GLY A 79 26.25 -21.04 -3.47
N GLU A 80 26.01 -22.25 -3.99
CA GLU A 80 25.60 -23.46 -3.26
C GLU A 80 24.72 -23.27 -2.01
N GLN A 81 23.39 -23.07 -2.16
CA GLN A 81 22.41 -23.60 -1.16
C GLN A 81 20.91 -23.61 -1.53
N PHE A 82 20.52 -23.58 -2.81
CA PHE A 82 19.11 -23.80 -3.19
C PHE A 82 18.96 -24.92 -4.22
N SER A 83 19.58 -26.06 -3.97
CA SER A 83 19.34 -27.28 -4.73
C SER A 83 19.28 -28.49 -3.80
N HIS A 84 18.07 -29.02 -3.64
CA HIS A 84 17.70 -30.29 -3.02
C HIS A 84 18.15 -30.54 -1.57
N ASN A 85 17.24 -30.27 -0.64
CA ASN A 85 16.97 -31.21 0.45
C ASN A 85 15.46 -31.25 0.76
N ASN A 86 14.86 -32.42 0.58
CA ASN A 86 13.53 -32.77 1.05
C ASN A 86 13.52 -32.86 2.58
N HIS A 87 13.66 -31.73 3.28
CA HIS A 87 13.42 -31.64 4.71
C HIS A 87 12.48 -30.47 4.98
N LYS A 88 11.42 -30.78 5.76
CA LYS A 88 10.29 -29.92 6.12
C LYS A 88 10.71 -28.46 6.29
N PRO A 89 9.92 -27.48 5.78
CA PRO A 89 10.22 -26.10 6.07
C PRO A 89 10.16 -25.93 7.59
N TYR A 90 11.18 -25.30 8.16
CA TYR A 90 11.14 -24.68 9.47
C TYR A 90 10.02 -23.63 9.44
N MET A 91 8.78 -24.09 9.58
CA MET A 91 7.63 -23.27 9.93
C MET A 91 7.79 -23.01 11.42
N SER A 92 8.39 -21.87 11.77
CA SER A 92 7.90 -21.21 12.97
C SER A 92 6.43 -20.90 12.68
N ASP A 93 5.52 -21.57 13.39
CA ASP A 93 4.08 -21.31 13.31
C ASP A 93 3.82 -19.91 13.90
N ILE A 94 4.17 -18.86 13.15
CA ILE A 94 3.87 -17.48 13.52
C ILE A 94 2.35 -17.35 13.53
N THR A 95 1.79 -17.25 14.72
CA THR A 95 0.34 -17.22 14.93
C THR A 95 -0.22 -15.83 14.63
N VAL A 96 -1.54 -15.79 14.47
CA VAL A 96 -2.29 -14.53 14.36
C VAL A 96 -2.06 -13.64 15.59
N ASP A 97 -1.93 -14.23 16.78
CA ASP A 97 -1.70 -13.50 18.03
C ASP A 97 -0.27 -12.94 18.13
N ASP A 98 0.75 -13.66 17.63
CA ASP A 98 2.13 -13.17 17.58
C ASP A 98 2.24 -11.90 16.72
N VAL A 99 1.57 -11.89 15.56
CA VAL A 99 1.54 -10.72 14.65
C VAL A 99 0.82 -9.55 15.30
N LYS A 100 -0.30 -9.79 15.98
CA LYS A 100 -1.04 -8.76 16.73
C LYS A 100 -0.17 -8.15 17.81
N GLU A 101 0.44 -8.98 18.64
CA GLU A 101 1.27 -8.54 19.76
C GLU A 101 2.45 -7.70 19.25
N ALA A 102 3.13 -8.14 18.20
CA ALA A 102 4.22 -7.39 17.57
C ALA A 102 3.75 -6.03 17.04
N ALA A 103 2.62 -5.98 16.34
CA ALA A 103 2.06 -4.73 15.83
C ALA A 103 1.67 -3.76 16.94
N PHE A 104 1.03 -4.26 18.01
CA PHE A 104 0.66 -3.44 19.17
C PHE A 104 1.87 -2.91 19.94
N LYS A 105 2.94 -3.71 20.08
CA LYS A 105 4.21 -3.26 20.66
C LYS A 105 4.85 -2.12 19.85
N LEU A 106 4.83 -2.23 18.52
CA LEU A 106 5.39 -1.19 17.65
C LEU A 106 4.68 0.16 17.81
N ILE A 107 3.35 0.15 17.93
CA ILE A 107 2.56 1.38 18.06
C ILE A 107 2.48 1.93 19.49
N SER A 108 2.76 1.11 20.51
CA SER A 108 2.73 1.52 21.92
C SER A 108 4.06 2.12 22.43
N ASN A 109 5.16 1.92 21.70
CA ASN A 109 6.43 2.57 22.00
C ASN A 109 6.29 4.10 21.90
N VAL A 110 6.62 4.84 22.97
CA VAL A 110 6.52 6.30 23.04
C VAL A 110 7.91 6.94 23.08
N PRO A 111 8.23 7.88 22.16
CA PRO A 111 7.43 8.34 21.04
C PRO A 111 7.43 7.35 19.86
N GLY A 112 6.26 7.07 19.28
CA GLY A 112 6.15 6.19 18.12
C GLY A 112 6.73 6.86 16.87
N THR A 113 7.61 6.16 16.16
CA THR A 113 8.20 6.67 14.91
C THR A 113 7.29 6.39 13.72
N ASN A 114 7.42 7.18 12.65
CA ASN A 114 6.71 6.94 11.39
C ASN A 114 7.01 5.56 10.80
N TYR A 115 8.23 5.07 11.02
CA TYR A 115 8.65 3.73 10.63
C TYR A 115 7.90 2.65 11.42
N SER A 116 7.76 2.78 12.74
CA SER A 116 6.98 1.83 13.54
C SER A 116 5.52 1.77 13.11
N PHE A 117 4.89 2.93 12.82
CA PHE A 117 3.53 2.96 12.29
C PHE A 117 3.43 2.32 10.89
N PHE A 118 4.46 2.51 10.06
CA PHE A 118 4.53 1.89 8.74
C PHE A 118 4.61 0.36 8.82
N ILE A 119 5.53 -0.17 9.64
CA ILE A 119 5.67 -1.62 9.85
C ILE A 119 4.41 -2.21 10.46
N ALA A 120 3.86 -1.60 11.53
CA ALA A 120 2.60 -2.07 12.12
C ALA A 120 1.44 -2.05 11.11
N GLY A 121 1.37 -1.03 10.26
CA GLY A 121 0.40 -0.96 9.17
C GLY A 121 0.53 -2.11 8.17
N HIS A 122 1.75 -2.56 7.86
CA HIS A 122 1.98 -3.76 7.05
C HIS A 122 1.59 -5.05 7.77
N LEU A 123 1.92 -5.19 9.05
CA LEU A 123 1.56 -6.37 9.83
C LEU A 123 0.04 -6.57 9.87
N PHE A 124 -0.73 -5.50 10.12
CA PHE A 124 -2.19 -5.56 10.10
C PHE A 124 -2.76 -5.83 8.70
N TYR A 125 -2.16 -5.26 7.66
CA TYR A 125 -2.57 -5.50 6.27
C TYR A 125 -2.37 -6.96 5.87
N ASP A 126 -1.19 -7.54 6.15
CA ASP A 126 -0.87 -8.94 5.84
C ASP A 126 -1.71 -9.91 6.69
N LEU A 127 -1.94 -9.57 7.96
CA LEU A 127 -2.82 -10.36 8.82
C LEU A 127 -4.25 -10.41 8.28
N CYS A 128 -4.73 -9.28 7.77
CA CYS A 128 -6.04 -9.19 7.15
C CYS A 128 -6.17 -10.15 5.95
N GLU A 129 -5.18 -10.19 5.04
CA GLU A 129 -5.18 -11.13 3.91
C GLU A 129 -5.30 -12.59 4.36
N ARG A 130 -4.59 -12.97 5.43
CA ARG A 130 -4.69 -14.33 6.02
C ARG A 130 -6.09 -14.61 6.58
N LEU A 131 -6.69 -13.63 7.27
CA LEU A 131 -8.04 -13.77 7.82
C LEU A 131 -9.12 -13.84 6.74
N ILE A 132 -8.97 -13.11 5.63
CA ILE A 132 -9.85 -13.21 4.45
C ILE A 132 -9.77 -14.62 3.87
N ALA A 133 -8.55 -15.16 3.67
CA ALA A 133 -8.36 -16.51 3.16
C ALA A 133 -9.01 -17.59 4.05
N ASN A 134 -9.07 -17.35 5.35
CA ASN A 134 -9.73 -18.22 6.33
C ASN A 134 -11.24 -17.96 6.48
N GLY A 135 -11.82 -17.01 5.74
CA GLY A 135 -13.25 -16.66 5.81
C GLY A 135 -13.66 -15.80 7.02
N CYS A 136 -12.72 -15.33 7.83
CA CYS A 136 -12.96 -14.53 9.04
C CYS A 136 -13.16 -13.04 8.71
N LEU A 137 -14.15 -12.72 7.89
CA LEU A 137 -14.31 -11.38 7.26
C LEU A 137 -14.51 -10.22 8.26
N PHE A 138 -15.22 -10.43 9.37
CA PHE A 138 -15.44 -9.35 10.37
C PHE A 138 -14.17 -9.03 11.15
N GLU A 139 -13.38 -10.04 11.50
CA GLU A 139 -12.09 -9.84 12.16
C GLU A 139 -11.08 -9.23 11.17
N ALA A 140 -11.07 -9.72 9.93
CA ALA A 140 -10.30 -9.14 8.84
C ALA A 140 -10.61 -7.64 8.67
N LEU A 141 -11.89 -7.26 8.69
CA LEU A 141 -12.30 -5.85 8.59
C LEU A 141 -11.74 -5.00 9.74
N SER A 142 -11.72 -5.53 10.97
CA SER A 142 -11.17 -4.81 12.12
C SER A 142 -9.70 -4.45 11.89
N TYR A 143 -8.89 -5.43 11.46
CA TYR A 143 -7.47 -5.19 11.20
C TYR A 143 -7.21 -4.38 9.92
N ALA A 144 -8.02 -4.54 8.88
CA ALA A 144 -7.94 -3.68 7.69
C ALA A 144 -8.17 -2.20 8.04
N LYS A 145 -9.15 -1.92 8.91
CA LYS A 145 -9.43 -0.55 9.39
C LYS A 145 -8.26 -0.01 10.21
N GLU A 146 -7.61 -0.84 11.01
CA GLU A 146 -6.45 -0.43 11.79
C GLU A 146 -5.22 -0.14 10.91
N ALA A 147 -4.94 -1.00 9.92
CA ALA A 147 -3.92 -0.75 8.90
C ALA A 147 -4.19 0.56 8.15
N HIS A 148 -5.44 0.75 7.70
CA HIS A 148 -5.86 1.97 7.03
C HIS A 148 -5.72 3.21 7.92
N ARG A 149 -6.05 3.13 9.21
CA ARG A 149 -5.90 4.22 10.19
C ARG A 149 -4.45 4.67 10.32
N LEU A 150 -3.52 3.72 10.49
CA LEU A 150 -2.08 4.01 10.61
C LEU A 150 -1.54 4.62 9.32
N ARG A 151 -1.88 4.05 8.16
CA ARG A 151 -1.44 4.54 6.85
C ARG A 151 -2.07 5.89 6.50
N THR A 152 -3.29 6.18 6.96
CA THR A 152 -3.93 7.51 6.84
C THR A 152 -3.15 8.57 7.60
N LYS A 153 -2.65 8.24 8.80
CA LYS A 153 -1.84 9.15 9.60
C LYS A 153 -0.56 9.54 8.83
N LEU A 154 0.16 8.55 8.32
CA LEU A 154 1.37 8.77 7.51
C LEU A 154 1.08 9.55 6.22
N PHE A 155 -0.03 9.23 5.55
CA PHE A 155 -0.44 9.92 4.32
C PHE A 155 -0.68 11.42 4.54
N LYS A 156 -1.39 11.77 5.62
CA LYS A 156 -1.70 13.18 5.96
C LYS A 156 -0.47 14.02 6.31
N GLU A 157 0.62 13.38 6.76
CA GLU A 157 1.88 14.09 7.01
C GLU A 157 2.60 14.50 5.71
N LYS A 158 2.36 13.79 4.59
CA LYS A 158 3.07 14.01 3.32
C LYS A 158 2.21 14.67 2.24
N PHE A 159 0.89 14.51 2.30
CA PHE A 159 -0.05 14.97 1.27
C PHE A 159 -1.09 15.94 1.83
N MET A 160 -1.52 16.86 0.97
CA MET A 160 -2.70 17.71 1.18
C MET A 160 -3.79 17.29 0.20
N TYR A 161 -5.05 17.45 0.60
CA TYR A 161 -6.21 17.22 -0.25
C TYR A 161 -7.36 18.13 0.18
N THR A 162 -8.23 18.50 -0.76
CA THR A 162 -9.47 19.23 -0.48
C THR A 162 -10.67 18.32 -0.63
N VAL A 163 -11.55 18.33 0.36
CA VAL A 163 -12.81 17.56 0.31
C VAL A 163 -13.91 18.49 -0.20
N GLU A 164 -14.43 18.21 -1.38
CA GLU A 164 -15.57 18.90 -1.95
C GLU A 164 -16.85 18.11 -1.70
N LYS A 165 -17.88 18.76 -1.15
CA LYS A 165 -19.20 18.14 -1.03
C LYS A 165 -19.90 18.25 -2.39
N GLN A 166 -20.06 17.14 -3.11
CA GLN A 166 -20.85 17.12 -4.33
C GLN A 166 -22.31 16.79 -3.99
N SER A 167 -23.23 17.67 -4.39
CA SER A 167 -24.67 17.35 -4.43
C SER A 167 -25.01 16.91 -5.85
N GLU A 168 -25.22 15.61 -6.06
CA GLU A 168 -25.89 15.15 -7.27
C GLU A 168 -27.39 15.42 -7.13
N ASN A 169 -27.90 16.43 -7.83
CA ASN A 169 -29.34 16.61 -8.01
C ASN A 169 -29.80 15.62 -9.10
N CYS A 170 -30.24 14.44 -8.70
CA CYS A 170 -30.90 13.51 -9.62
C CYS A 170 -32.31 14.04 -9.93
N THR A 171 -32.49 14.70 -11.07
CA THR A 171 -33.82 14.96 -11.64
C THR A 171 -34.36 13.68 -12.26
N GLY A 172 -35.04 12.86 -11.46
CA GLY A 172 -35.78 11.68 -11.89
C GLY A 172 -36.61 11.14 -10.75
N GLY A 173 -37.94 11.29 -10.84
CA GLY A 173 -38.86 11.25 -9.70
C GLY A 173 -38.88 9.97 -8.87
N GLY A 174 -39.09 10.16 -7.56
CA GLY A 174 -39.52 9.13 -6.61
C GLY A 174 -38.56 8.86 -5.46
N SER A 175 -38.80 9.51 -4.31
CA SER A 175 -38.09 9.45 -3.02
C SER A 175 -36.72 10.15 -2.95
N ASP A 176 -36.73 11.38 -2.41
CA ASP A 176 -35.55 12.16 -2.06
C ASP A 176 -34.77 11.49 -0.92
N MET A 177 -33.83 10.61 -1.27
CA MET A 177 -32.69 10.31 -0.41
C MET A 177 -31.49 11.09 -0.95
N GLN A 178 -31.20 12.23 -0.34
CA GLN A 178 -30.08 13.10 -0.73
C GLN A 178 -28.75 12.35 -0.53
N LYS A 179 -28.23 11.71 -1.58
CA LYS A 179 -26.95 10.99 -1.54
C LYS A 179 -25.82 12.03 -1.51
N HIS A 180 -25.36 12.37 -0.31
CA HIS A 180 -24.18 13.22 -0.16
C HIS A 180 -22.94 12.44 -0.56
N THR A 181 -22.47 12.65 -1.79
CA THR A 181 -21.22 12.08 -2.27
C THR A 181 -20.12 13.10 -1.99
N TYR A 182 -19.20 12.76 -1.07
CA TYR A 182 -17.99 13.55 -0.87
C TYR A 182 -17.02 13.23 -2.01
N GLY A 183 -16.70 14.23 -2.83
CA GLY A 183 -15.70 14.14 -3.89
C GLY A 183 -14.37 14.72 -3.41
N LEU A 184 -13.27 14.14 -3.84
CA LEU A 184 -11.93 14.64 -3.52
C LEU A 184 -11.38 15.47 -4.68
N SER A 185 -10.88 16.67 -4.40
CA SER A 185 -10.16 17.50 -5.38
C SER A 185 -8.74 17.85 -4.88
N ASP A 186 -7.85 18.17 -5.82
CA ASP A 186 -6.47 18.66 -5.59
C ASP A 186 -5.65 17.86 -4.56
N VAL A 187 -5.57 16.53 -4.72
CA VAL A 187 -4.61 15.73 -3.95
C VAL A 187 -3.22 16.07 -4.45
N ARG A 188 -2.38 16.61 -3.58
CA ARG A 188 -1.01 17.05 -3.93
C ARG A 188 -0.05 16.80 -2.80
N MET A 189 1.18 16.45 -3.15
CA MET A 189 2.27 16.39 -2.18
C MET A 189 2.52 17.79 -1.61
N GLN A 190 2.79 17.88 -0.31
CA GLN A 190 3.12 19.16 0.33
C GLN A 190 4.37 19.77 -0.32
N LYS A 191 4.38 21.09 -0.53
CA LYS A 191 5.47 21.76 -1.25
C LYS A 191 6.83 21.61 -0.55
N SER A 192 6.86 21.67 0.78
CA SER A 192 8.07 21.40 1.58
C SER A 192 8.61 19.99 1.33
N ILE A 193 7.72 18.99 1.37
CA ILE A 193 8.07 17.59 1.09
C ILE A 193 8.53 17.40 -0.36
N ALA A 194 7.87 18.05 -1.32
CA ALA A 194 8.31 18.00 -2.72
C ALA A 194 9.70 18.63 -2.90
N CYS A 195 10.00 19.72 -2.20
CA CYS A 195 11.34 20.30 -2.17
C CYS A 195 12.34 19.36 -1.50
N GLU A 196 12.01 18.68 -0.39
CA GLU A 196 12.87 17.70 0.27
C GLU A 196 13.19 16.50 -0.63
N VAL A 197 12.20 15.95 -1.34
CA VAL A 197 12.37 14.80 -2.24
C VAL A 197 13.39 15.07 -3.34
N TRP A 198 13.45 16.31 -3.83
CA TRP A 198 14.30 16.71 -4.96
C TRP A 198 15.47 17.61 -4.57
N SER A 199 15.60 17.96 -3.29
CA SER A 199 16.74 18.75 -2.79
C SER A 199 17.83 17.78 -2.39
N PHE A 200 18.91 17.78 -3.16
CA PHE A 200 20.10 16.96 -2.92
C PHE A 200 20.99 17.52 -1.81
N ASP A 201 20.58 18.64 -1.20
CA ASP A 201 21.35 19.50 -0.30
C ASP A 201 21.13 19.19 1.19
N THR A 202 20.33 18.17 1.53
CA THR A 202 20.06 17.87 2.94
C THR A 202 21.28 17.23 3.61
N HIS A 203 21.90 17.98 4.52
CA HIS A 203 22.93 17.55 5.46
C HIS A 203 22.39 16.59 6.53
N SER A 204 21.66 15.52 6.18
CA SER A 204 21.26 14.52 7.17
C SER A 204 22.40 13.52 7.39
N GLN A 205 23.18 13.80 8.42
CA GLN A 205 24.04 12.86 9.12
C GLN A 205 23.17 11.67 9.58
N ASP A 206 23.65 10.46 9.30
CA ASP A 206 22.96 9.16 9.44
C ASP A 206 21.82 8.92 8.45
N MET A 207 22.13 8.11 7.44
CA MET A 207 21.17 7.49 6.54
C MET A 207 20.34 6.51 7.36
N ASP A 208 19.17 6.96 7.81
CA ASP A 208 18.29 6.11 8.59
C ASP A 208 17.75 4.98 7.69
N ALA A 209 17.93 3.73 8.11
CA ALA A 209 17.30 2.54 7.53
C ALA A 209 15.77 2.70 7.36
N CYS A 210 15.21 3.71 8.02
CA CYS A 210 13.81 4.03 8.15
C CYS A 210 13.26 4.99 7.09
N TYR A 211 13.99 5.36 6.02
CA TYR A 211 13.46 6.31 5.03
C TYR A 211 12.24 5.76 4.26
N LEU A 212 11.11 6.43 4.44
CA LEU A 212 9.86 6.17 3.74
C LEU A 212 9.60 7.29 2.73
N SER A 213 9.60 6.94 1.44
CA SER A 213 9.26 7.92 0.41
C SER A 213 7.77 8.27 0.50
N PRO A 214 7.38 9.49 0.10
CA PRO A 214 5.96 9.84 -0.01
C PRO A 214 5.19 8.90 -0.95
N TRP A 215 5.84 8.39 -2.00
CA TRP A 215 5.23 7.46 -2.95
C TRP A 215 4.92 6.10 -2.31
N LYS A 216 5.81 5.61 -1.45
CA LYS A 216 5.56 4.39 -0.68
C LYS A 216 4.42 4.56 0.31
N ILE A 217 4.35 5.71 0.97
CA ILE A 217 3.24 6.04 1.88
C ILE A 217 1.91 6.08 1.12
N LEU A 218 1.87 6.71 -0.07
CA LEU A 218 0.70 6.74 -0.93
C LEU A 218 0.28 5.34 -1.40
N GLN A 219 1.25 4.52 -1.81
CA GLN A 219 1.03 3.12 -2.19
C GLN A 219 0.28 2.37 -1.09
N CYS A 220 0.87 2.32 0.11
CA CYS A 220 0.32 1.55 1.22
C CYS A 220 -1.07 2.08 1.62
N TYR A 221 -1.26 3.40 1.60
CA TYR A 221 -2.55 4.02 1.87
C TYR A 221 -3.63 3.55 0.88
N LEU A 222 -3.34 3.55 -0.42
CA LEU A 222 -4.29 3.10 -1.44
C LEU A 222 -4.54 1.59 -1.36
N GLU A 223 -3.51 0.78 -1.10
CA GLU A 223 -3.64 -0.67 -0.87
C GLU A 223 -4.61 -0.97 0.30
N SER A 224 -4.45 -0.29 1.45
CA SER A 224 -5.38 -0.46 2.57
C SER A 224 -6.78 0.07 2.28
N THR A 225 -6.89 1.16 1.52
CA THR A 225 -8.19 1.69 1.10
C THR A 225 -8.95 0.68 0.24
N LEU A 226 -8.25 0.04 -0.70
CA LEU A 226 -8.79 -1.02 -1.54
C LEU A 226 -9.18 -2.25 -0.71
N GLN A 227 -8.32 -2.69 0.22
CA GLN A 227 -8.58 -3.83 1.10
C GLN A 227 -9.84 -3.60 1.97
N VAL A 228 -9.97 -2.44 2.61
CA VAL A 228 -11.16 -2.09 3.40
C VAL A 228 -12.43 -2.07 2.53
N GLY A 229 -12.37 -1.43 1.36
CA GLY A 229 -13.50 -1.39 0.43
C GLY A 229 -13.92 -2.79 -0.05
N THR A 230 -12.95 -3.65 -0.35
CA THR A 230 -13.19 -5.04 -0.79
C THR A 230 -13.82 -5.88 0.32
N ILE A 231 -13.34 -5.78 1.56
CA ILE A 231 -13.95 -6.53 2.66
C ILE A 231 -15.38 -6.06 2.93
N HIS A 232 -15.64 -4.74 2.85
CA HIS A 232 -16.99 -4.20 2.97
C HIS A 232 -17.94 -4.73 1.89
N GLU A 233 -17.44 -4.92 0.66
CA GLU A 233 -18.20 -5.60 -0.39
C GLU A 233 -18.49 -7.06 -0.02
N LEU A 234 -17.47 -7.81 0.39
CA LEU A 234 -17.58 -9.24 0.72
C LEU A 234 -18.59 -9.51 1.85
N ILE A 235 -18.71 -8.62 2.84
CA ILE A 235 -19.72 -8.72 3.92
C ILE A 235 -21.10 -8.18 3.54
N GLY A 236 -21.27 -7.70 2.29
CA GLY A 236 -22.53 -7.14 1.79
C GLY A 236 -22.82 -5.68 2.19
N ASN A 237 -21.86 -4.97 2.78
CA ASN A 237 -22.00 -3.55 3.12
C ASN A 237 -21.61 -2.67 1.92
N GLY A 238 -22.48 -2.64 0.91
CA GLY A 238 -22.19 -1.96 -0.34
C GLY A 238 -22.08 -0.43 -0.25
N ILE A 239 -22.65 0.21 0.78
CA ILE A 239 -22.56 1.67 0.97
C ILE A 239 -21.14 2.05 1.40
N GLU A 240 -20.64 1.42 2.46
CA GLU A 240 -19.27 1.63 2.94
C GLU A 240 -18.24 1.21 1.88
N ALA A 241 -18.47 0.07 1.20
CA ALA A 241 -17.61 -0.38 0.10
C ALA A 241 -17.51 0.69 -0.99
N GLU A 242 -18.64 1.21 -1.47
CA GLU A 242 -18.66 2.25 -2.51
C GLU A 242 -17.91 3.52 -2.06
N MET A 243 -18.07 3.93 -0.80
CA MET A 243 -17.39 5.10 -0.25
C MET A 243 -15.86 4.95 -0.30
N PHE A 244 -15.31 3.86 0.25
CA PHE A 244 -13.86 3.63 0.24
C PHE A 244 -13.30 3.47 -1.18
N LEU A 245 -14.02 2.74 -2.04
CA LEU A 245 -13.53 2.47 -3.39
C LEU A 245 -13.56 3.72 -4.30
N ARG A 246 -14.59 4.57 -4.19
CA ARG A 246 -14.62 5.85 -4.91
C ARG A 246 -13.53 6.78 -4.40
N TRP A 247 -13.37 6.88 -3.08
CA TRP A 247 -12.31 7.68 -2.47
C TRP A 247 -10.92 7.30 -2.98
N GLY A 248 -10.59 6.01 -2.96
CA GLY A 248 -9.31 5.52 -3.48
C GLY A 248 -9.15 5.74 -4.98
N LYS A 249 -10.23 5.58 -5.77
CA LYS A 249 -10.23 5.86 -7.21
C LYS A 249 -9.96 7.32 -7.50
N ASP A 250 -10.58 8.25 -6.79
CA ASP A 250 -10.43 9.69 -7.01
C ASP A 250 -8.98 10.13 -6.77
N ILE A 251 -8.36 9.66 -5.68
CA ILE A 251 -6.92 9.88 -5.41
C ILE A 251 -6.07 9.32 -6.55
N SER A 252 -6.37 8.09 -6.98
CA SER A 252 -5.61 7.42 -8.03
C SER A 252 -5.70 8.15 -9.37
N CYS A 253 -6.88 8.67 -9.72
CA CYS A 253 -7.09 9.54 -10.88
C CYS A 253 -6.30 10.83 -10.75
N SER A 254 -6.40 11.53 -9.62
CA SER A 254 -5.68 12.79 -9.35
C SER A 254 -4.17 12.64 -9.47
N GLN A 255 -3.63 11.48 -9.10
CA GLN A 255 -2.19 11.18 -9.17
C GLN A 255 -1.78 10.44 -10.45
N SER A 256 -2.73 10.16 -11.36
CA SER A 256 -2.52 9.38 -12.58
C SER A 256 -1.84 8.03 -12.31
N LEU A 257 -2.45 7.21 -11.46
CA LEU A 257 -1.95 5.91 -11.00
C LEU A 257 -2.74 4.77 -11.67
N PRO A 258 -2.35 4.32 -12.87
CA PRO A 258 -3.19 3.45 -13.70
C PRO A 258 -3.54 2.12 -13.02
N LEU A 259 -2.58 1.48 -12.33
CA LEU A 259 -2.81 0.20 -11.65
C LEU A 259 -3.92 0.30 -10.59
N PHE A 260 -3.87 1.34 -9.76
CA PHE A 260 -4.90 1.58 -8.74
C PHE A 260 -6.24 2.01 -9.35
N ILE A 261 -6.24 2.84 -10.40
CA ILE A 261 -7.47 3.22 -11.11
C ILE A 261 -8.20 1.96 -11.60
N VAL A 262 -7.48 1.02 -12.20
CA VAL A 262 -8.03 -0.25 -12.68
C VAL A 262 -8.52 -1.10 -11.52
N ALA A 263 -7.73 -1.26 -10.46
CA ALA A 263 -8.10 -2.06 -9.30
C ALA A 263 -9.39 -1.56 -8.63
N PHE A 264 -9.47 -0.27 -8.29
CA PHE A 264 -10.68 0.33 -7.71
C PHE A 264 -11.88 0.25 -8.65
N SER A 265 -11.68 0.49 -9.96
CA SER A 265 -12.77 0.42 -10.93
C SER A 265 -13.30 -1.01 -11.10
N SER A 266 -12.44 -2.01 -10.98
CA SER A 266 -12.82 -3.42 -11.10
C SER A 266 -13.77 -3.82 -9.98
N VAL A 267 -13.41 -3.52 -8.72
CA VAL A 267 -14.26 -3.80 -7.56
C VAL A 267 -15.57 -3.01 -7.62
N LEU A 268 -15.53 -1.73 -7.99
CA LEU A 268 -16.75 -0.92 -8.19
C LEU A 268 -17.68 -1.50 -9.28
N GLY A 269 -17.12 -2.08 -10.34
CA GLY A 269 -17.87 -2.72 -11.42
C GLY A 269 -18.65 -3.95 -10.94
N VAL A 270 -18.04 -4.76 -10.06
CA VAL A 270 -18.70 -5.92 -9.42
C VAL A 270 -19.87 -5.43 -8.56
N LEU A 271 -19.63 -4.47 -7.68
CA LEU A 271 -20.65 -3.87 -6.82
C LEU A 271 -21.85 -3.30 -7.60
N GLY A 272 -21.59 -2.62 -8.73
CA GLY A 272 -22.63 -2.10 -9.62
C GLY A 272 -23.43 -3.19 -10.33
N SER A 273 -22.79 -4.32 -10.65
CA SER A 273 -23.43 -5.46 -11.31
C SER A 273 -24.34 -6.22 -10.34
N VAL A 274 -23.92 -6.41 -9.08
CA VAL A 274 -24.72 -7.04 -8.03
C VAL A 274 -26.02 -6.25 -7.76
N ARG A 275 -25.95 -4.91 -7.69
CA ARG A 275 -27.13 -4.05 -7.49
C ARG A 275 -28.13 -4.06 -8.65
N LYS A 276 -27.66 -4.19 -9.89
CA LYS A 276 -28.52 -4.32 -11.08
C LYS A 276 -29.17 -5.71 -11.18
N GLY A 277 -28.55 -6.74 -10.61
CA GLY A 277 -29.13 -8.08 -10.50
C GLY A 277 -30.25 -8.14 -9.46
N THR A 278 -30.06 -7.52 -8.30
CA THR A 278 -31.07 -7.51 -7.23
C THR A 278 -32.31 -6.66 -7.58
N SER A 279 -32.16 -5.55 -8.31
CA SER A 279 -33.30 -4.75 -8.76
C SER A 279 -34.20 -5.47 -9.79
N LYS A 280 -33.63 -6.41 -10.57
CA LYS A 280 -34.40 -7.30 -11.46
C LYS A 280 -35.12 -8.41 -10.69
N CYS A 281 -34.54 -8.93 -9.60
CA CYS A 281 -35.21 -9.93 -8.77
C CYS A 281 -36.38 -9.36 -7.98
N GLN A 282 -36.34 -8.07 -7.62
CA GLN A 282 -37.41 -7.41 -6.87
C GLN A 282 -38.64 -7.10 -7.73
N THR A 283 -38.48 -6.98 -9.05
CA THR A 283 -39.60 -6.83 -10.00
C THR A 283 -40.29 -8.14 -10.37
N CYS A 284 -39.81 -9.29 -9.87
CA CYS A 284 -40.45 -10.60 -10.09
C CYS A 284 -41.25 -11.11 -8.88
N PHE A 285 -41.30 -10.37 -7.77
CA PHE A 285 -42.08 -10.72 -6.57
C PHE A 285 -43.36 -9.87 -6.39
N GLU A 286 -43.66 -8.98 -7.34
CA GLU A 286 -44.91 -8.21 -7.39
C GLU A 286 -45.64 -8.45 -8.72
N THR A 287 -46.20 -9.65 -8.89
CA THR A 287 -47.30 -9.98 -9.82
C THR A 287 -47.99 -11.24 -9.32
#